data_AF-A0A961U1P9-F1
#
_entry.id   AF-A0A961U1P9-F1
#
_cell.length_a   1.000
_cell.length_b   1.000
_cell.length_c   1.000
_cell.angle_alpha   90.00
_cell.angle_beta   90.00
_cell.angle_gamma   90.00
#
_symmetry.space_group_name_H-M   'P 1'
#
loop_
_entity.id
_entity.type
_entity.pdbx_description
1 polymer ?
#
loop_
_entity_poly.entity_id
_entity_poly.type
_entity_poly.pdbx_seq_one_letter_code
_entity_poly.pdbx_strand_id
1 'polypeptide(L)'
;MSQRQTGELIGVSYQQVQKYEQGKNRISLAILVRAAEAMDAPLSFFLEGVGPTLPQPVWPELNQRNIAIVKALSTVQDQKVRTALRILIRALAEEQFS
;
A
#
# COMPACT_ATOMS: atom_id res chain seq x y z
N MET A 1 23.09 3.03 -12.96
CA MET A 1 22.28 3.72 -14.00
C MET A 1 22.62 5.20 -13.96
N SER A 2 22.84 5.87 -15.09
CA SER A 2 23.12 7.32 -15.11
C SER A 2 21.82 8.13 -15.19
N GLN A 3 21.80 9.37 -14.67
CA GLN A 3 20.62 10.26 -14.76
C GLN A 3 20.15 10.51 -16.22
N ARG A 4 21.05 10.48 -17.21
CA ARG A 4 20.67 10.58 -18.63
C ARG A 4 19.87 9.36 -19.07
N GLN A 5 20.39 8.18 -18.74
CA GLN A 5 19.76 6.90 -19.03
C GLN A 5 18.41 6.77 -18.31
N THR A 6 18.30 7.24 -17.06
CA THR A 6 17.02 7.32 -16.35
C THR A 6 16.03 8.22 -17.07
N GLY A 7 16.47 9.40 -17.52
CA GLY A 7 15.64 10.32 -18.28
C GLY A 7 15.08 9.70 -19.55
N GLU A 8 15.93 9.03 -20.33
CA GLU A 8 15.53 8.30 -21.54
C GLU A 8 14.48 7.22 -21.24
N LEU A 9 14.69 6.43 -20.18
CA LEU A 9 13.77 5.36 -19.78
C LEU A 9 12.41 5.87 -19.32
N ILE A 10 12.34 7.00 -18.61
CA ILE A 10 11.08 7.56 -18.10
C ILE A 10 10.48 8.63 -19.03
N GLY A 11 11.13 8.90 -20.17
CA GLY A 11 10.68 9.85 -21.19
C GLY A 11 10.79 11.33 -20.78
N VAL A 12 11.83 11.70 -20.03
CA VAL A 12 12.12 13.09 -19.63
C VAL A 12 13.58 13.47 -19.88
N SER A 13 13.86 14.77 -19.95
CA SER A 13 15.24 15.24 -20.11
C SER A 13 16.07 15.01 -18.84
N TYR A 14 17.39 14.88 -19.01
CA TYR A 14 18.35 14.83 -17.90
C TYR A 14 18.16 15.95 -16.87
N GLN A 15 17.94 17.18 -17.35
CA GLN A 15 17.70 18.33 -16.49
C GLN A 15 16.41 18.17 -15.68
N GLN A 16 15.40 17.51 -16.24
CA GLN A 16 14.15 17.24 -15.55
C GLN A 16 14.34 16.18 -14.45
N VAL A 17 15.13 15.14 -14.70
CA VAL A 17 15.54 14.17 -13.67
C VAL A 17 16.22 14.88 -12.49
N GLN A 18 17.17 15.78 -12.77
CA GLN A 18 17.82 16.58 -11.71
C GLN A 18 16.83 17.44 -10.92
N LYS A 19 15.82 18.04 -11.58
CA LYS A 19 14.78 18.82 -10.90
C LYS A 19 13.88 17.96 -10.03
N TYR A 20 13.62 16.71 -10.41
CA TYR A 20 12.89 15.75 -9.58
C TYR A 20 13.70 15.33 -8.35
N GLU A 21 14.96 14.97 -8.53
CA GLU A 21 15.84 14.56 -7.42
C GLU A 21 16.07 15.68 -6.40
N GLN A 22 16.12 16.94 -6.85
CA GLN A 22 16.25 18.11 -5.98
C GLN A 22 14.92 18.57 -5.37
N GLY A 23 13.80 17.91 -5.68
CA GLY A 23 12.46 18.31 -5.21
C GLY A 23 11.97 19.66 -5.76
N LYS A 24 12.67 20.25 -6.75
CA LYS A 24 12.29 21.53 -7.36
C LYS A 24 11.04 21.42 -8.20
N ASN A 25 10.83 20.26 -8.83
CA ASN A 25 9.64 19.96 -9.61
C ASN A 25 8.87 18.79 -9.00
N ARG A 26 7.54 18.89 -9.00
CA ARG A 26 6.67 17.74 -8.71
C ARG A 26 6.76 16.74 -9.85
N ILE A 27 6.85 15.47 -9.50
CA ILE A 27 6.79 14.34 -10.41
C ILE A 27 5.33 13.85 -10.51
N SER A 28 4.87 13.52 -11.71
CA SER A 28 3.52 12.97 -11.89
C SER A 28 3.52 11.46 -11.62
N LEU A 29 2.36 10.90 -11.23
CA LEU A 29 2.21 9.47 -10.97
C LEU A 29 2.62 8.61 -12.20
N ALA A 30 2.28 9.05 -13.40
CA ALA A 30 2.62 8.34 -14.64
C ALA A 30 4.13 8.29 -14.93
N ILE A 31 4.92 9.27 -14.44
CA ILE A 31 6.39 9.23 -14.55
C ILE A 31 6.95 8.33 -13.46
N LEU A 32 6.40 8.39 -12.25
CA LEU A 32 6.75 7.53 -11.12
C LEU A 32 6.57 6.04 -11.43
N VAL A 33 5.46 5.67 -12.08
CA VAL A 33 5.21 4.29 -12.52
C VAL A 33 6.26 3.83 -13.52
N ARG A 34 6.57 4.67 -14.53
CA ARG A 34 7.64 4.36 -15.50
C ARG A 34 9.02 4.25 -14.85
N ALA A 35 9.30 5.06 -13.82
CA ALA A 35 10.53 4.97 -13.06
C ALA A 35 10.63 3.64 -12.27
N ALA A 36 9.52 3.22 -11.66
CA ALA A 36 9.42 1.94 -10.97
C ALA A 36 9.66 0.75 -11.90
N GLU A 37 9.05 0.76 -13.09
CA GLU A 37 9.29 -0.24 -14.14
C GLU A 37 10.76 -0.24 -14.61
N ALA A 38 11.33 0.95 -14.88
CA ALA A 38 12.71 1.09 -15.33
C ALA A 38 13.74 0.61 -14.30
N MET A 39 13.40 0.65 -13.02
CA MET A 39 14.27 0.27 -11.91
C MET A 39 13.97 -1.12 -11.34
N ASP A 40 13.02 -1.85 -11.93
CA ASP A 40 12.53 -3.14 -11.43
C ASP A 40 12.21 -3.11 -9.92
N ALA A 41 11.53 -2.04 -9.51
CA ALA A 41 11.21 -1.76 -8.11
C ALA A 41 9.69 -1.58 -7.94
N PRO A 42 9.11 -1.98 -6.79
CA PRO A 42 7.71 -1.69 -6.51
C PRO A 42 7.49 -0.18 -6.36
N LEU A 43 6.37 0.34 -6.86
CA LEU A 43 6.02 1.77 -6.75
C LEU A 43 6.09 2.29 -5.30
N SER A 44 5.79 1.45 -4.32
CA SER A 44 5.87 1.77 -2.89
C SER A 44 7.25 2.25 -2.45
N PHE A 45 8.33 1.83 -3.13
CA PHE A 45 9.69 2.30 -2.87
C PHE A 45 9.81 3.82 -2.95
N PHE A 46 9.16 4.46 -3.93
CA PHE A 46 9.21 5.91 -4.09
C PHE A 46 8.21 6.68 -3.22
N LEU A 47 7.29 5.96 -2.58
CA LEU A 47 6.26 6.53 -1.71
C LEU A 47 6.63 6.41 -0.23
N GLU A 48 7.74 5.72 0.09
CA GLU A 48 8.22 5.61 1.45
C GLU A 48 8.56 6.99 2.02
N GLY A 49 7.97 7.33 3.17
CA GLY A 49 8.11 8.65 3.77
C GLY A 49 7.34 9.78 3.06
N VAL A 50 6.56 9.48 2.02
CA VAL A 50 5.74 10.44 1.28
C VAL A 50 4.26 10.20 1.58
N GLY A 51 3.63 11.14 2.27
CA GLY A 51 2.20 11.12 2.52
C GLY A 51 1.85 11.74 3.86
N PRO A 52 0.57 12.07 4.11
CA PRO A 52 0.13 12.30 5.49
C PRO A 52 0.51 11.06 6.30
N THR A 53 1.09 11.27 7.49
CA THR A 53 1.14 10.25 8.54
C THR A 53 -0.31 9.99 8.94
N LEU A 54 -1.04 9.27 8.09
CA LEU A 54 -2.31 8.71 8.49
C LEU A 54 -1.99 7.87 9.71
N PRO A 55 -2.76 8.00 10.81
CA PRO A 55 -2.65 7.06 11.91
C PRO A 55 -2.69 5.68 11.27
N GLN A 56 -1.57 4.94 11.35
CA GLN A 56 -1.61 3.55 10.91
C GLN A 56 -2.75 2.94 11.71
N PRO A 57 -3.72 2.28 11.08
CA PRO A 57 -4.77 1.62 11.82
C PRO A 57 -4.08 0.74 12.85
N VAL A 58 -4.30 1.05 14.13
CA VAL A 58 -3.76 0.24 15.22
C VAL A 58 -4.50 -1.08 15.12
N TRP A 59 -3.90 -2.02 14.40
CA TRP A 59 -4.39 -3.38 14.40
C TRP A 59 -4.21 -3.90 15.83
N PRO A 60 -5.27 -4.47 16.45
CA PRO A 60 -5.11 -5.17 17.71
C PRO A 60 -3.96 -6.16 17.57
N GLU A 61 -3.11 -6.28 18.59
CA GLU A 61 -1.99 -7.22 18.54
C GLU A 61 -2.46 -8.59 18.07
N LEU A 62 -1.81 -9.09 17.00
CA LEU A 62 -2.03 -10.43 16.49
C LEU A 62 -1.40 -11.44 17.45
N ASN A 63 -2.09 -11.72 18.56
CA ASN A 63 -1.72 -12.78 19.48
C ASN A 63 -2.16 -14.15 18.92
N GLN A 64 -1.69 -15.24 19.55
CA GLN A 64 -1.96 -16.61 19.11
C GLN A 64 -3.47 -16.91 18.98
N ARG A 65 -4.31 -16.31 19.83
CA ARG A 65 -5.77 -16.50 19.79
C ARG A 65 -6.37 -15.81 18.56
N ASN A 66 -5.98 -14.57 18.28
CA ASN A 66 -6.45 -13.82 17.13
C ASN A 66 -6.05 -14.50 15.80
N ILE A 67 -4.84 -15.07 15.73
CA ILE A 67 -4.36 -15.81 14.56
C ILE A 67 -5.21 -17.08 14.30
N ALA A 68 -5.58 -17.81 15.35
CA ALA A 68 -6.39 -19.02 15.21
C ALA A 68 -7.76 -18.72 14.58
N ILE A 69 -8.39 -17.60 14.97
CA ILE A 69 -9.66 -17.14 14.40
C ILE A 69 -9.49 -16.81 12.91
N VAL A 70 -8.46 -16.02 12.55
CA VAL A 70 -8.19 -15.67 11.14
C VAL A 70 -7.96 -16.92 10.29
N LYS A 71 -7.22 -17.91 10.81
CA LYS A 71 -7.00 -19.20 10.13
C LYS A 71 -8.29 -20.00 9.99
N ALA A 72 -9.14 -20.04 11.01
CA ALA A 72 -10.42 -20.75 10.92
C ALA A 72 -11.38 -20.08 9.93
N LEU A 73 -11.36 -18.75 9.82
CA LEU A 73 -12.17 -18.03 8.83
C LEU A 73 -11.67 -18.24 7.40
N SER A 74 -10.35 -18.40 7.19
CA SER A 74 -9.80 -18.63 5.86
C SER A 74 -10.10 -20.04 5.31
N THR A 75 -10.34 -21.03 6.17
CA THR A 75 -10.71 -22.39 5.74
C THR A 75 -12.17 -22.53 5.33
N VAL A 76 -13.07 -21.68 5.82
CA VAL A 76 -14.48 -21.68 5.40
C VAL A 76 -14.55 -21.22 3.95
N GLN A 77 -14.94 -22.06 3.00
CA GLN A 77 -15.02 -21.68 1.58
C GLN A 77 -16.39 -21.15 1.16
N ASP A 78 -17.45 -21.53 1.88
CA ASP A 78 -18.82 -21.15 1.54
C ASP A 78 -19.05 -19.65 1.77
N GLN A 79 -19.40 -18.93 0.70
CA GLN A 79 -19.59 -17.50 0.71
C GLN A 79 -20.81 -17.05 1.53
N LYS A 80 -21.87 -17.87 1.60
CA LYS A 80 -23.05 -17.59 2.43
C LYS A 80 -22.67 -17.67 3.91
N VAL A 81 -21.90 -18.68 4.31
CA VAL A 81 -21.40 -18.84 5.68
C VAL A 81 -20.47 -17.69 6.06
N ARG A 82 -19.52 -17.31 5.19
CA ARG A 82 -18.66 -16.13 5.41
C ARG A 82 -19.48 -14.84 5.62
N THR A 83 -20.53 -14.66 4.83
CA THR A 83 -21.40 -13.49 4.92
C THR A 83 -22.14 -13.45 6.26
N ALA A 84 -22.69 -14.58 6.69
CA ALA A 84 -23.38 -14.69 7.98
C ALA A 84 -22.42 -14.43 9.17
N LEU A 85 -21.22 -15.02 9.14
CA LEU A 85 -20.20 -14.78 10.17
C LEU A 85 -19.79 -13.31 10.24
N ARG A 86 -19.60 -12.64 9.10
CA ARG A 86 -19.29 -11.21 9.05
C ARG A 86 -20.37 -10.35 9.69
N ILE A 87 -21.65 -10.68 9.46
CA ILE A 87 -22.78 -9.95 10.04
C ILE A 87 -22.79 -10.17 11.56
N LEU A 88 -22.63 -11.40 12.03
CA LEU A 88 -22.61 -11.73 13.45
C LEU A 88 -21.45 -11.04 14.19
N ILE A 89 -20.24 -11.11 13.64
CA ILE A 89 -19.05 -10.46 14.22
C ILE A 89 -19.28 -8.95 14.36
N ARG A 90 -19.91 -8.32 13.34
CA ARG A 90 -20.22 -6.89 13.39
C ARG A 90 -21.26 -6.56 14.44
N ALA A 91 -22.35 -7.33 14.52
CA ALA A 91 -23.39 -7.13 15.53
C ALA A 91 -22.84 -7.23 16.96
N LEU A 92 -22.02 -8.26 17.23
CA LEU A 92 -21.37 -8.45 18.53
C LEU A 92 -20.35 -7.35 18.86
N ALA A 93 -19.67 -6.80 17.85
CA ALA A 93 -18.74 -5.71 18.05
C ALA A 93 -19.44 -4.38 18.37
N GLU A 94 -20.60 -4.12 17.76
CA GLU A 94 -21.38 -2.89 17.99
C GLU A 94 -22.03 -2.88 19.39
N GLU A 95 -22.40 -4.04 19.93
CA GLU A 95 -22.93 -4.16 21.32
C GLU A 95 -21.91 -3.89 22.42
N GLN A 96 -20.60 -4.04 22.16
CA GLN A 96 -19.56 -3.81 23.17
C GLN A 96 -19.22 -2.34 23.42
N PHE A 97 -19.79 -1.42 22.64
CA PHE A 97 -19.53 0.03 22.73
C PHE A 97 -20.80 0.87 23.00
N SER A 98 -21.92 0.25 23.38
CA SER A 98 -23.16 0.92 23.84
C SER A 98 -23.34 0.73 25.35
#